data_AF-A0A8T2QV71-F1
#
_entry.id   AF-A0A8T2QV71-F1
#
_cell.length_a   1.000
_cell.length_b   1.000
_cell.length_c   1.000
_cell.angle_alpha   90.00
_cell.angle_beta   90.00
_cell.angle_gamma   90.00
#
_symmetry.space_group_name_H-M   'P 1'
#
loop_
_entity.id
_entity.type
_entity.pdbx_description
1 polymer ?
#
loop_
_entity_poly.entity_id
_entity_poly.type
_entity_poly.pdbx_seq_one_letter_code
_entity_poly.pdbx_strand_id
1 'polypeptide(L)'
;IEWNSIVPTSAAIGLHFYPIWEVASVDEWLYNGGPYELIVLHFLLGVACFMGREWELSFRLGMRPWIVVAYSAPVAAATAIFLIYPIGQGSFSDGMPLGI
;
A
#
# COMPACT_ATOMS: atom_id res chain seq x y z
N ILE A 1 4.93 22.05 -1.48
CA ILE A 1 5.64 21.53 -0.28
C ILE A 1 4.56 20.94 0.61
N GLU A 2 4.41 19.63 0.56
CA GLU A 2 3.57 18.89 1.50
C GLU A 2 4.34 18.84 2.82
N TRP A 3 3.91 19.62 3.81
CA TRP A 3 4.70 19.81 5.02
C TRP A 3 4.65 18.63 5.99
N ASN A 4 3.74 17.67 5.78
CA ASN A 4 3.57 16.49 6.63
C ASN A 4 3.01 15.31 5.81
N SER A 5 3.83 14.76 4.91
CA SER A 5 3.50 13.51 4.20
C SER A 5 4.67 12.53 4.26
N ILE A 6 4.37 11.24 4.13
CA ILE A 6 5.39 10.24 3.79
C ILE A 6 5.55 10.32 2.27
N VAL A 7 6.72 10.78 1.85
CA VAL A 7 7.05 11.01 0.45
C VAL A 7 7.15 9.67 -0.29
N PRO A 8 6.59 9.56 -1.51
CA PRO A 8 6.74 8.38 -2.35
C PRO A 8 8.21 7.99 -2.63
N THR A 9 8.41 6.72 -2.95
CA THR A 9 9.73 6.16 -3.28
C THR A 9 10.33 6.86 -4.50
N SER A 10 11.65 7.05 -4.51
CA SER A 10 12.36 7.76 -5.57
C SER A 10 12.11 7.17 -6.97
N ALA A 11 11.92 8.03 -7.97
CA ALA A 11 11.76 7.62 -9.37
C ALA A 11 12.99 6.88 -9.93
N ALA A 12 14.16 7.02 -9.30
CA ALA A 12 15.36 6.26 -9.66
C ALA A 12 15.21 4.75 -9.34
N ILE A 13 14.35 4.40 -8.39
CA ILE A 13 13.98 3.01 -8.07
C ILE A 13 12.88 2.52 -9.03
N GLY A 14 11.96 3.39 -9.45
CA GLY A 14 10.87 3.02 -10.35
C GLY A 14 9.93 1.99 -9.72
N LEU A 15 9.86 0.78 -10.31
CA LEU A 15 9.07 -0.36 -9.81
C LEU A 15 9.93 -1.46 -9.16
N HIS A 16 11.23 -1.22 -8.98
CA HIS A 16 12.08 -2.18 -8.30
C HIS A 16 11.68 -2.33 -6.83
N PHE A 17 11.67 -3.56 -6.35
CA PHE A 17 11.41 -3.84 -4.95
C PHE A 17 12.57 -3.33 -4.09
N TYR A 18 12.33 -2.40 -3.17
CA TYR A 18 13.37 -1.72 -2.39
C TYR A 18 13.23 -1.96 -0.86
N PRO A 19 13.48 -3.21 -0.40
CA PRO A 19 13.44 -3.55 1.01
C PRO A 19 14.69 -3.06 1.75
N ILE A 20 14.61 -2.99 3.07
CA ILE A 20 15.69 -2.48 3.94
C ILE A 20 17.02 -3.24 3.85
N TRP A 21 17.03 -4.45 3.30
CA TRP A 21 18.26 -5.26 3.15
C TRP A 21 18.94 -5.12 1.78
N GLU A 22 18.35 -4.39 0.83
CA GLU A 22 18.96 -4.09 -0.48
C GLU A 22 19.84 -2.83 -0.46
N VAL A 23 19.89 -2.14 0.68
CA VAL A 23 20.55 -0.83 0.85
C VAL A 23 21.86 -0.95 1.65
N ALA A 24 22.77 0.00 1.47
CA ALA A 24 24.03 0.02 2.21
C ALA A 24 23.85 0.53 3.66
N SER A 25 22.84 1.35 3.92
CA SER A 25 22.52 1.86 5.26
C SER A 25 21.05 2.26 5.42
N VAL A 26 20.58 2.34 6.67
CA VAL A 26 19.22 2.83 6.98
C VAL A 26 19.03 4.27 6.50
N ASP A 27 20.07 5.10 6.56
CA ASP A 27 20.00 6.49 6.10
C ASP A 27 19.76 6.59 4.59
N GLU A 28 20.40 5.73 3.79
CA GLU A 28 20.15 5.62 2.35
C GLU A 28 18.71 5.18 2.06
N TRP A 29 18.21 4.22 2.84
CA TRP A 29 16.83 3.74 2.70
C TRP A 29 15.80 4.85 3.00
N LEU A 30 16.03 5.64 4.04
CA LEU A 30 15.21 6.79 4.39
C LEU A 30 15.29 7.89 3.32
N TYR A 31 16.49 8.15 2.79
CA TYR A 31 16.69 9.16 1.74
C TYR A 31 15.92 8.83 0.46
N ASN A 32 15.90 7.56 0.06
CA ASN A 32 15.25 7.11 -1.17
C ASN A 32 13.73 6.84 -1.04
N GLY A 33 13.13 7.12 0.11
CA GLY A 33 11.69 6.91 0.33
C GLY A 33 11.31 5.45 0.49
N GLY A 34 12.21 4.61 1.02
CA GLY A 34 11.93 3.22 1.34
C GLY A 34 10.73 2.97 2.29
N PRO A 35 10.45 3.83 3.29
CA PRO A 35 9.26 3.68 4.13
C PRO A 35 7.94 3.65 3.36
N TYR A 36 7.83 4.37 2.23
CA TYR A 36 6.61 4.44 1.44
C TYR A 36 6.24 3.06 0.88
N GLU A 37 7.17 2.42 0.18
CA GLU A 37 6.96 1.11 -0.41
C GLU A 37 6.66 0.05 0.67
N LEU A 38 7.38 0.09 1.79
CA LEU A 38 7.13 -0.79 2.93
C LEU A 38 5.70 -0.64 3.45
N ILE A 39 5.25 0.59 3.72
CA ILE A 39 3.92 0.86 4.27
C ILE A 39 2.84 0.45 3.29
N VAL A 40 2.95 0.85 2.02
CA VAL A 40 1.94 0.57 0.99
C VAL A 40 1.77 -0.93 0.79
N LEU A 41 2.86 -1.69 0.63
CA LEU A 41 2.77 -3.13 0.37
C LEU A 41 2.19 -3.90 1.57
N HIS A 42 2.62 -3.58 2.79
CA HIS A 42 2.07 -4.21 4.00
C HIS A 42 0.62 -3.80 4.26
N PHE A 43 0.27 -2.55 3.98
CA PHE A 43 -1.11 -2.06 4.10
C PHE A 43 -2.04 -2.81 3.14
N LEU A 44 -1.68 -2.96 1.86
CA LEU A 44 -2.49 -3.67 0.87
C LEU A 44 -2.71 -5.15 1.25
N LEU A 45 -1.66 -5.82 1.73
CA LEU A 45 -1.79 -7.17 2.30
C LEU A 45 -2.70 -7.18 3.53
N GLY A 46 -2.52 -6.23 4.45
CA GLY A 46 -3.31 -6.10 5.66
C GLY A 46 -4.81 -5.91 5.38
N VAL A 47 -5.18 -5.01 4.46
CA VAL A 47 -6.60 -4.78 4.13
C VAL A 47 -7.22 -5.92 3.33
N ALA A 48 -6.44 -6.63 2.51
CA ALA A 48 -6.90 -7.85 1.83
C ALA A 48 -7.20 -8.96 2.84
N CYS A 49 -6.32 -9.17 3.81
CA CYS A 49 -6.54 -10.11 4.92
C CYS A 49 -7.71 -9.68 5.81
N PHE A 50 -7.86 -8.38 6.08
CA PHE A 50 -8.97 -7.84 6.86
C PHE A 50 -10.32 -8.08 6.16
N MET A 51 -10.38 -7.89 4.84
CA MET A 51 -11.54 -8.25 4.03
C MET A 51 -11.90 -9.74 4.19
N GLY A 52 -10.91 -10.63 4.12
CA GLY A 52 -11.10 -12.07 4.38
C GLY A 52 -11.60 -12.36 5.80
N ARG A 53 -11.09 -11.64 6.80
CA ARG A 53 -11.50 -11.75 8.21
C ARG A 53 -12.98 -11.37 8.40
N GLU A 54 -13.47 -10.32 7.74
CA GLU A 54 -14.89 -9.92 7.80
C GLU A 54 -15.82 -11.04 7.30
N TRP A 55 -15.42 -11.71 6.22
CA TRP A 55 -16.13 -12.89 5.73
C TRP A 55 -16.06 -14.06 6.72
N GLU A 56 -14.87 -14.37 7.23
CA GLU A 56 -14.66 -15.50 8.16
C GLU A 56 -15.48 -15.33 9.44
N LEU A 57 -15.51 -14.13 10.01
CA LEU A 57 -16.32 -13.83 11.18
C LEU A 57 -17.82 -13.97 10.89
N SER A 58 -18.28 -13.44 9.74
CA SER A 58 -19.67 -13.57 9.32
C SER A 58 -20.08 -15.04 9.22
N PHE A 59 -19.22 -15.87 8.62
CA PHE A 59 -19.46 -17.30 8.50
C PHE A 59 -19.52 -18.01 9.87
N ARG A 60 -18.54 -17.74 10.76
CA ARG A 60 -18.48 -18.33 12.10
C ARG A 60 -19.69 -17.97 12.98
N LEU A 61 -20.29 -16.80 12.76
CA LEU A 61 -21.49 -16.34 13.47
C LEU A 61 -22.81 -16.69 12.76
N GLY A 62 -22.78 -17.34 11.60
CA GLY A 62 -23.98 -17.65 10.81
C GLY A 62 -24.67 -16.41 10.24
N MET A 63 -23.96 -15.30 10.11
CA MET A 63 -24.44 -14.05 9.52
C MET A 63 -24.41 -14.12 7.99
N ARG A 64 -25.17 -13.22 7.33
CA ARG A 64 -25.13 -13.08 5.86
C ARG A 64 -23.79 -12.45 5.43
N PRO A 65 -23.04 -13.02 4.49
CA PRO A 65 -21.65 -12.64 4.22
C PRO A 65 -21.50 -11.47 3.23
N TRP A 66 -22.22 -10.36 3.44
CA TRP A 66 -22.22 -9.22 2.50
C TRP A 66 -21.35 -8.04 2.94
N ILE A 67 -20.88 -8.03 4.19
CA ILE A 67 -19.98 -6.98 4.71
C ILE A 67 -18.69 -6.94 3.89
N VAL A 68 -18.11 -8.11 3.60
CA VAL A 68 -16.91 -8.25 2.78
C VAL A 68 -17.08 -7.65 1.38
N VAL A 69 -18.28 -7.77 0.80
CA VAL A 69 -18.59 -7.25 -0.55
C VAL A 69 -18.70 -5.73 -0.54
N ALA A 70 -19.26 -5.13 0.52
CA ALA A 70 -19.25 -3.68 0.67
C ALA A 70 -17.82 -3.16 0.89
N TYR A 71 -17.02 -3.87 1.70
CA TYR A 71 -15.64 -3.51 2.01
C TYR A 71 -14.68 -3.64 0.81
N SER A 72 -15.01 -4.44 -0.20
CA SER A 72 -14.17 -4.55 -1.40
C SER A 72 -14.09 -3.24 -2.20
N ALA A 73 -15.08 -2.35 -2.09
CA ALA A 73 -15.07 -1.06 -2.80
C ALA A 73 -13.90 -0.14 -2.36
N PRO A 74 -13.70 0.17 -1.06
CA PRO A 74 -12.54 0.94 -0.63
C PRO A 74 -11.21 0.19 -0.83
N VAL A 75 -11.19 -1.14 -0.71
CA VAL A 75 -9.97 -1.94 -1.00
C VAL A 75 -9.55 -1.79 -2.46
N ALA A 76 -10.51 -1.85 -3.39
CA ALA A 76 -10.24 -1.66 -4.82
C ALA A 76 -9.74 -0.23 -5.11
N ALA A 77 -10.36 0.79 -4.51
CA ALA A 77 -9.92 2.18 -4.65
C ALA A 77 -8.48 2.38 -4.14
N ALA A 78 -8.14 1.85 -2.96
CA ALA A 78 -6.80 1.91 -2.41
C ALA A 78 -5.78 1.17 -3.30
N THR A 79 -6.14 -0.02 -3.80
CA THR A 79 -5.29 -0.80 -4.71
C THR A 79 -5.05 -0.04 -6.01
N ALA A 80 -6.05 0.67 -6.53
CA ALA A 80 -5.93 1.45 -7.76
C ALA A 80 -4.89 2.57 -7.62
N ILE A 81 -4.97 3.37 -6.54
CA ILE A 81 -4.11 4.55 -6.37
C ILE A 81 -2.69 4.21 -5.87
N PHE A 82 -2.53 3.15 -5.08
CA PHE A 82 -1.24 2.80 -4.47
C PHE A 82 -0.44 1.74 -5.25
N LEU A 83 -1.08 0.98 -6.15
CA LEU A 83 -0.41 -0.09 -6.88
C LEU A 83 -0.64 -0.02 -8.39
N ILE A 84 -1.89 -0.04 -8.85
CA ILE A 84 -2.18 -0.13 -10.28
C ILE A 84 -1.72 1.12 -11.03
N TYR A 85 -1.98 2.31 -10.47
CA TYR A 85 -1.57 3.57 -11.08
C TYR A 85 -0.04 3.70 -11.17
N PRO A 86 0.75 3.48 -10.09
CA PRO A 86 2.21 3.38 -10.16
C PRO A 86 2.74 2.39 -11.20
N ILE A 87 2.15 1.19 -11.29
CA ILE A 87 2.53 0.20 -12.30
C ILE A 87 2.30 0.74 -13.71
N GLY A 88 1.15 1.39 -13.94
CA GLY A 88 0.83 2.03 -15.22
C GLY A 88 1.76 3.17 -15.59
N GLN A 89 2.29 3.91 -14.61
CA GLN A 89 3.27 4.98 -14.83
C GLN A 89 4.72 4.48 -14.89
N GLY A 90 5.00 3.26 -14.39
CA GLY A 90 6.35 2.70 -14.35
C GLY A 90 7.15 3.13 -13.11
N SER A 91 6.52 3.72 -12.09
CA SER A 91 7.20 4.17 -10.88
C SER A 91 6.28 4.33 -9.66
N PHE A 92 6.76 3.93 -8.48
CA PHE A 92 6.11 4.25 -7.20
C PHE A 92 6.20 5.73 -6.81
N SER A 93 7.06 6.51 -7.47
CA SER A 93 7.12 7.96 -7.27
C SER A 93 5.83 8.69 -7.63
N ASP A 94 5.04 8.12 -8.54
CA ASP A 94 3.76 8.68 -8.99
C ASP A 94 2.57 8.16 -8.19
N GLY A 95 2.81 7.35 -7.16
CA GLY A 95 1.78 6.93 -6.22
C GLY A 95 1.29 8.08 -5.36
N MET A 96 0.06 7.97 -4.85
CA MET A 96 -0.48 8.97 -3.93
C MET A 96 0.41 9.09 -2.67
N PRO A 97 0.90 10.29 -2.31
CA PRO A 97 1.65 10.51 -1.06
C PRO A 97 0.78 10.21 0.17
N LEU A 98 1.41 9.79 1.27
CA LEU A 98 0.68 9.54 2.52
C LEU A 98 0.65 10.83 3.35
N GLY A 99 -0.28 11.73 3.01
CA GLY A 99 -0.51 13.02 3.67
C GLY A 99 -1.91 13.57 3.38
N ILE A 100 -2.26 14.68 4.03
CA ILE A 100 -3.51 15.47 3.80
C ILE A 100 -3.19 16.59 2.82
#